data_AF-A0A970AU77-F1
#
_entry.id   AF-A0A970AU77-F1
#
_cell.length_a   1.000
_cell.length_b   1.000
_cell.length_c   1.000
_cell.angle_alpha   90.00
_cell.angle_beta   90.00
_cell.angle_gamma   90.00
#
_symmetry.space_group_name_H-M   'P 1'
#
loop_
_entity.id
_entity.type
_entity.pdbx_description
1 polymer ?
#
loop_
_entity_poly.entity_id
_entity_poly.type
_entity_poly.pdbx_seq_one_letter_code
_entity_poly.pdbx_strand_id
1 'polypeptide(L)'
;RRLGARLSTGVAVFDTLLPLVCGQRIGLFAGSGVGKSSLLARFARGVAADVVVIALVGERGRELREFTERVLGPSGMARSVIVTATSDQSPLMRRLCALTAMAVAEHFRDQGLHVLLLVDSVTRFAEAHREVALAGGEEASLRGYPPSLSQAIMGLAERAGPGPEGSGDITAVFSVLVAGSDMEEPVADILRGVLDGHVVLDRRIAERGRFPAIDLLRSVSRSLPDAATEEENALIRDARALLGAYDRAEMMVQAGLYASGSDPMLDRAIRLWPGLDAFLAEPAPATGVNGSFERLRACLK
;
A
#
# COMPACT_ATOMS: atom_id res chain seq x y z
N ARG A 1 -11.61 -13.77 -12.18
CA ARG A 1 -11.17 -14.98 -11.43
C ARG A 1 -11.07 -14.64 -9.93
N ARG A 2 -10.88 -15.61 -9.02
CA ARG A 2 -10.54 -15.29 -7.61
C ARG A 2 -9.12 -14.70 -7.53
N LEU A 3 -8.79 -14.06 -6.42
CA LEU A 3 -7.41 -13.65 -6.13
C LEU A 3 -6.47 -14.86 -6.18
N GLY A 4 -5.25 -14.66 -6.66
CA GLY A 4 -4.26 -15.71 -6.83
C GLY A 4 -3.41 -15.94 -5.58
N ALA A 5 -2.23 -16.53 -5.78
CA ALA A 5 -1.30 -16.85 -4.71
C ALA A 5 -0.67 -15.60 -4.06
N ARG A 6 -0.15 -15.76 -2.84
CA ARG A 6 0.67 -14.76 -2.15
C ARG A 6 1.92 -14.45 -2.97
N LEU A 7 2.23 -13.17 -3.07
CA LEU A 7 3.40 -12.64 -3.76
C LEU A 7 4.57 -12.49 -2.79
N SER A 8 5.77 -12.80 -3.26
CA SER A 8 7.00 -12.30 -2.64
C SER A 8 7.15 -10.82 -3.01
N THR A 9 7.34 -9.97 -2.00
CA THR A 9 7.31 -8.51 -2.16
C THR A 9 8.66 -7.84 -1.92
N GLY A 10 9.64 -8.57 -1.37
CA GLY A 10 10.94 -8.03 -0.97
C GLY A 10 10.91 -7.32 0.38
N VAL A 11 9.78 -7.31 1.10
CA VAL A 11 9.63 -6.69 2.41
C VAL A 11 8.88 -7.65 3.33
N ALA A 12 9.50 -8.03 4.46
CA ALA A 12 9.04 -9.16 5.27
C ALA A 12 7.59 -9.03 5.78
N VAL A 13 7.16 -7.81 6.13
CA VAL A 13 5.78 -7.53 6.58
C VAL A 13 4.74 -7.82 5.50
N PHE A 14 5.05 -7.56 4.23
CA PHE A 14 4.16 -7.79 3.09
C PHE A 14 4.22 -9.22 2.56
N ASP A 15 5.15 -10.02 3.07
CA ASP A 15 5.19 -11.47 2.84
C ASP A 15 4.47 -12.24 3.96
N THR A 16 4.14 -11.58 5.08
CA THR A 16 3.63 -12.22 6.30
C THR A 16 2.36 -11.56 6.85
N LEU A 17 2.49 -10.45 7.58
CA LEU A 17 1.45 -9.84 8.42
C LEU A 17 0.42 -9.00 7.62
N LEU A 18 0.82 -8.55 6.42
CA LEU A 18 0.02 -7.79 5.46
C LEU A 18 0.24 -8.32 4.04
N PRO A 19 -0.09 -9.58 3.74
CA PRO A 19 0.30 -10.21 2.49
C PRO A 19 -0.32 -9.49 1.29
N LEU A 20 0.46 -9.37 0.21
CA LEU A 20 -0.06 -9.07 -1.11
C LEU A 20 -0.30 -10.37 -1.88
N VAL A 21 -1.42 -10.45 -2.60
CA VAL A 21 -1.73 -11.60 -3.48
C VAL A 21 -1.88 -11.16 -4.94
N CYS A 22 -1.72 -12.10 -5.86
CA CYS A 22 -1.88 -11.85 -7.29
C CYS A 22 -3.30 -11.37 -7.61
N GLY A 23 -3.41 -10.27 -8.37
CA GLY A 23 -4.69 -9.62 -8.69
C GLY A 23 -5.29 -8.78 -7.55
N GLN A 24 -4.60 -8.60 -6.41
CA GLN A 24 -5.14 -7.79 -5.31
C GLN A 24 -5.07 -6.30 -5.61
N ARG A 25 -6.07 -5.55 -5.16
CA ARG A 25 -6.07 -4.08 -5.17
C ARG A 25 -5.96 -3.57 -3.74
N ILE A 26 -4.92 -2.80 -3.43
CA ILE A 26 -4.72 -2.24 -2.09
C ILE A 26 -4.56 -0.73 -2.14
N GLY A 27 -4.99 -0.06 -1.07
CA GLY A 27 -4.74 1.37 -0.89
C GLY A 27 -3.50 1.61 -0.06
N LEU A 28 -2.68 2.59 -0.43
CA LEU A 28 -1.53 3.05 0.36
C LEU A 28 -1.80 4.46 0.87
N PHE A 29 -2.21 4.56 2.13
CA PHE A 29 -2.62 5.80 2.76
C PHE A 29 -1.42 6.40 3.48
N ALA A 30 -0.96 7.55 3.02
CA ALA A 30 0.27 8.15 3.52
C ALA A 30 0.18 9.67 3.55
N GLY A 31 0.72 10.27 4.61
CA GLY A 31 1.01 11.70 4.64
C GLY A 31 2.25 12.07 3.83
N SER A 32 2.58 13.36 3.80
CA SER A 32 3.86 13.81 3.25
C SER A 32 5.02 13.41 4.16
N GLY A 33 6.15 12.98 3.57
CA GLY A 33 7.38 12.71 4.31
C GLY A 33 7.45 11.39 5.09
N VAL A 34 6.42 10.53 5.03
CA VAL A 34 6.39 9.26 5.78
C VAL A 34 6.99 8.06 5.02
N GLY A 35 7.62 8.30 3.87
CA GLY A 35 8.31 7.27 3.08
C GLY A 35 7.48 6.57 1.99
N LYS A 36 6.36 7.16 1.55
CA LYS A 36 5.50 6.66 0.46
C LYS A 36 6.31 6.28 -0.80
N SER A 37 7.06 7.23 -1.35
CA SER A 37 7.79 7.02 -2.62
C SER A 37 8.86 5.93 -2.50
N SER A 38 9.53 5.85 -1.34
CA SER A 38 10.50 4.80 -1.05
C SER A 38 9.85 3.42 -0.99
N LEU A 39 8.65 3.30 -0.40
CA LEU A 39 7.90 2.04 -0.39
C LEU A 39 7.42 1.64 -1.78
N LEU A 40 6.86 2.58 -2.56
CA LEU A 40 6.46 2.31 -3.95
C LEU A 40 7.63 1.80 -4.80
N ALA A 41 8.82 2.39 -4.64
CA ALA A 41 10.01 1.92 -5.32
C ALA A 41 10.49 0.54 -4.82
N ARG A 42 10.34 0.24 -3.53
CA ARG A 42 10.58 -1.12 -3.00
C ARG A 42 9.63 -2.13 -3.65
N PHE A 43 8.35 -1.80 -3.81
CA PHE A 43 7.40 -2.66 -4.51
C PHE A 43 7.77 -2.85 -5.99
N ALA A 44 8.07 -1.76 -6.70
CA ALA A 44 8.46 -1.82 -8.12
C ALA A 44 9.70 -2.70 -8.37
N ARG A 45 10.62 -2.81 -7.40
CA ARG A 45 11.79 -3.69 -7.50
C ARG A 45 11.55 -5.10 -6.97
N GLY A 46 10.82 -5.24 -5.87
CA GLY A 46 10.79 -6.46 -5.06
C GLY A 46 9.58 -7.36 -5.29
N VAL A 47 8.47 -6.82 -5.78
CA VAL A 47 7.28 -7.63 -6.06
C VAL A 47 7.53 -8.50 -7.27
N ALA A 48 7.26 -9.79 -7.11
CA ALA A 48 7.25 -10.78 -8.18
C ALA A 48 6.06 -10.51 -9.11
N ALA A 49 6.29 -9.68 -10.13
CA ALA A 49 5.43 -9.48 -11.30
C ALA A 49 6.25 -9.67 -12.58
N ASP A 50 5.65 -9.63 -13.76
CA ASP A 50 6.35 -9.62 -15.04
C ASP A 50 6.69 -8.18 -15.46
N VAL A 51 5.69 -7.30 -15.40
CA VAL A 51 5.80 -5.88 -15.79
C VAL A 51 5.34 -4.98 -14.65
N VAL A 52 6.02 -3.85 -14.47
CA VAL A 52 5.58 -2.80 -13.55
C VAL A 52 5.08 -1.60 -14.34
N VAL A 53 3.91 -1.08 -14.00
CA VAL A 53 3.35 0.14 -14.58
C VAL A 53 3.14 1.15 -13.47
N ILE A 54 3.69 2.35 -13.62
CA ILE A 54 3.64 3.39 -12.59
C ILE A 54 2.98 4.64 -13.17
N ALA A 55 1.88 5.07 -12.56
CA ALA A 55 1.24 6.34 -12.84
C ALA A 55 1.73 7.39 -11.82
N LEU A 56 2.34 8.47 -12.30
CA LEU A 56 2.74 9.62 -11.48
C LEU A 56 1.85 10.82 -11.87
N VAL A 57 0.85 11.09 -11.04
CA VAL A 57 -0.24 12.04 -11.31
C VAL A 57 -0.03 13.31 -10.50
N GLY A 58 0.20 14.43 -11.19
CA GLY A 58 0.30 15.75 -10.56
C GLY A 58 1.52 15.95 -9.67
N GLU A 59 2.53 15.07 -9.75
CA GLU A 59 3.80 15.20 -9.06
C GLU A 59 4.66 16.31 -9.69
N ARG A 60 5.58 16.89 -8.92
CA ARG A 60 6.48 17.92 -9.47
C ARG A 60 7.53 17.29 -10.36
N GLY A 61 7.94 17.98 -11.43
CA GLY A 61 8.96 17.46 -12.37
C GLY A 61 10.29 17.07 -11.72
N ARG A 62 10.71 17.76 -10.64
CA ARG A 62 11.91 17.38 -9.87
C ARG A 62 11.73 16.09 -9.07
N GLU A 63 10.54 15.86 -8.52
CA GLU A 63 10.19 14.67 -7.73
C GLU A 63 10.10 13.46 -8.67
N LEU A 64 9.58 13.65 -9.89
CA LEU A 64 9.63 12.65 -10.97
C LEU A 64 11.07 12.25 -11.32
N ARG A 65 11.96 13.23 -11.55
CA ARG A 65 13.35 12.94 -11.89
C ARG A 65 14.06 12.20 -10.76
N GLU A 66 13.90 12.66 -9.53
CA GLU A 66 14.46 11.99 -8.35
C GLU A 66 13.93 10.55 -8.22
N PHE A 67 12.62 10.36 -8.40
CA PHE A 67 12.00 9.04 -8.32
C PHE A 67 12.56 8.08 -9.38
N THR A 68 12.67 8.53 -10.64
CA THR A 68 13.12 7.68 -11.75
C THR A 68 14.62 7.38 -11.70
N GLU A 69 15.45 8.40 -11.50
CA GLU A 69 16.90 8.26 -11.57
C GLU A 69 17.51 7.67 -10.29
N ARG A 70 16.97 8.02 -9.12
CA ARG A 70 17.58 7.67 -7.82
C ARG A 70 16.76 6.66 -7.04
N VAL A 71 15.46 6.90 -6.86
CA VAL A 71 14.65 6.08 -5.96
C VAL A 71 14.34 4.73 -6.59
N LEU A 72 13.89 4.70 -7.84
CA LEU A 72 13.61 3.49 -8.62
C LEU A 72 14.90 2.92 -9.22
N GLY A 73 15.70 3.80 -9.83
CA GLY A 73 17.01 3.51 -10.40
C GLY A 73 16.96 2.70 -11.69
N PRO A 74 18.12 2.46 -12.35
CA PRO A 74 18.17 1.77 -13.64
C PRO A 74 17.57 0.36 -13.63
N SER A 75 17.76 -0.40 -12.54
CA SER A 75 17.23 -1.76 -12.42
C SER A 75 15.72 -1.80 -12.31
N GLY A 76 15.12 -0.86 -11.55
CA GLY A 76 13.66 -0.74 -11.48
C GLY A 76 13.08 -0.24 -12.81
N MET A 77 13.73 0.74 -13.44
CA MET A 77 13.31 1.28 -14.74
C MET A 77 13.34 0.26 -15.87
N ALA A 78 14.31 -0.68 -15.87
CA ALA A 78 14.45 -1.68 -16.92
C ALA A 78 13.21 -2.57 -17.14
N ARG A 79 12.33 -2.64 -16.14
CA ARG A 79 11.09 -3.43 -16.16
C ARG A 79 9.82 -2.60 -15.93
N SER A 80 9.96 -1.27 -15.91
CA SER A 80 8.87 -0.36 -15.54
C SER A 80 8.46 0.51 -16.72
N VAL A 81 7.15 0.65 -16.94
CA VAL A 81 6.57 1.69 -17.78
C VAL A 81 6.08 2.81 -16.88
N ILE A 82 6.53 4.04 -17.11
CA ILE A 82 6.08 5.21 -16.35
C ILE A 82 5.19 6.07 -17.23
N VAL A 83 3.97 6.30 -16.75
CA VAL A 83 3.03 7.26 -17.30
C VAL A 83 2.96 8.43 -16.32
N THR A 84 3.20 9.64 -16.80
CA THR A 84 3.27 10.81 -15.93
C THR A 84 2.54 12.01 -16.54
N ALA A 85 1.90 12.79 -15.67
CA ALA A 85 1.41 14.12 -15.98
C ALA A 85 1.78 15.01 -14.79
N THR A 86 2.75 15.90 -14.98
CA THR A 86 3.29 16.74 -13.90
C THR A 86 2.28 17.79 -13.43
N SER A 87 2.55 18.42 -12.28
CA SER A 87 1.65 19.41 -11.66
C SER A 87 1.33 20.63 -12.54
N ASP A 88 2.20 20.98 -13.47
CA ASP A 88 2.04 22.08 -14.44
C ASP A 88 1.13 21.71 -15.63
N GLN A 89 0.76 20.43 -15.79
CA GLN A 89 -0.10 19.97 -16.86
C GLN A 89 -1.58 20.24 -16.55
N SER A 90 -2.39 20.33 -17.61
CA SER A 90 -3.81 20.60 -17.48
C SER A 90 -4.52 19.53 -16.63
N PRO A 91 -5.63 19.87 -15.96
CA PRO A 91 -6.40 18.90 -15.17
C PRO A 91 -6.84 17.69 -16.00
N LEU A 92 -7.17 17.92 -17.28
CA LEU A 92 -7.52 16.84 -18.20
C LEU A 92 -6.36 15.85 -18.40
N MET A 93 -5.13 16.34 -18.61
CA MET A 93 -3.94 15.50 -18.76
C MET A 93 -3.63 14.74 -17.46
N ARG A 94 -3.73 15.39 -16.30
CA ARG A 94 -3.57 14.75 -14.99
C ARG A 94 -4.59 13.64 -14.77
N ARG A 95 -5.86 13.86 -15.12
CA ARG A 95 -6.92 12.83 -15.05
C ARG A 95 -6.62 11.66 -15.99
N LEU A 96 -6.20 11.93 -17.22
CA LEU A 96 -5.89 10.88 -18.21
C LEU A 96 -4.67 10.04 -17.82
N CYS A 97 -3.71 10.58 -17.07
CA CYS A 97 -2.50 9.86 -16.65
C CYS A 97 -2.80 8.49 -16.01
N ALA A 98 -3.66 8.44 -14.99
CA ALA A 98 -4.00 7.19 -14.31
C ALA A 98 -4.77 6.22 -15.22
N LEU A 99 -5.67 6.74 -16.06
CA LEU A 99 -6.46 5.94 -17.01
C LEU A 99 -5.59 5.33 -18.10
N THR A 100 -4.60 6.09 -18.59
CA THR A 100 -3.61 5.63 -19.56
C THR A 100 -2.70 4.56 -18.96
N ALA A 101 -2.22 4.76 -17.72
CA ALA A 101 -1.45 3.75 -17.01
C ALA A 101 -2.24 2.44 -16.83
N MET A 102 -3.53 2.54 -16.49
CA MET A 102 -4.41 1.37 -16.41
C MET A 102 -4.53 0.66 -17.77
N ALA A 103 -4.74 1.41 -18.87
CA ALA A 103 -4.82 0.82 -20.21
C ALA A 103 -3.52 0.10 -20.62
N VAL A 104 -2.35 0.66 -20.25
CA VAL A 104 -1.05 -0.01 -20.44
C VAL A 104 -0.97 -1.30 -19.62
N ALA A 105 -1.44 -1.29 -18.37
CA ALA A 105 -1.46 -2.49 -17.54
C ALA A 105 -2.41 -3.57 -18.10
N GLU A 106 -3.59 -3.17 -18.58
CA GLU A 106 -4.54 -4.06 -19.24
C GLU A 106 -3.96 -4.69 -20.50
N HIS A 107 -3.21 -3.93 -21.30
CA HIS A 107 -2.54 -4.46 -22.49
C HIS A 107 -1.60 -5.62 -22.15
N PHE A 108 -0.75 -5.47 -21.12
CA PHE A 108 0.16 -6.54 -20.71
C PHE A 108 -0.58 -7.71 -20.03
N ARG A 109 -1.60 -7.42 -19.22
CA ARG A 109 -2.50 -8.44 -18.66
C ARG A 109 -3.10 -9.31 -19.76
N ASP A 110 -3.60 -8.70 -20.83
CA ASP A 110 -4.27 -9.40 -21.92
C ASP A 110 -3.29 -10.24 -22.76
N GLN A 111 -1.98 -10.00 -22.64
CA GLN A 111 -0.92 -10.87 -23.17
C GLN A 111 -0.57 -12.06 -22.25
N GLY A 112 -1.29 -12.24 -21.13
CA GLY A 112 -1.01 -13.31 -20.18
C GLY A 112 -0.09 -12.93 -19.03
N LEU A 113 0.38 -11.68 -18.95
CA LEU A 113 1.39 -11.26 -17.98
C LEU A 113 0.78 -10.81 -16.64
N HIS A 114 1.49 -11.06 -15.55
CA HIS A 114 1.19 -10.45 -14.26
C HIS A 114 1.79 -9.05 -14.19
N VAL A 115 0.93 -8.05 -13.96
CA VAL A 115 1.31 -6.65 -13.92
C VAL A 115 1.15 -6.11 -12.50
N LEU A 116 2.19 -5.42 -12.02
CA LEU A 116 2.07 -4.55 -10.85
C LEU A 116 1.76 -3.13 -11.31
N LEU A 117 0.57 -2.62 -10.98
CA LEU A 117 0.18 -1.25 -11.21
C LEU A 117 0.35 -0.41 -9.95
N LEU A 118 1.14 0.66 -10.00
CA LEU A 118 1.30 1.61 -8.92
C LEU A 118 0.71 2.96 -9.35
N VAL A 119 -0.31 3.46 -8.65
CA VAL A 119 -0.94 4.75 -8.95
C VAL A 119 -0.61 5.74 -7.85
N ASP A 120 0.17 6.76 -8.17
CA ASP A 120 0.60 7.80 -7.25
C ASP A 120 0.23 9.21 -7.77
N SER A 121 -0.86 9.84 -7.31
CA SER A 121 -1.84 9.35 -6.35
C SER A 121 -3.26 9.47 -6.84
N VAL A 122 -4.16 8.65 -6.27
CA VAL A 122 -5.59 8.77 -6.53
C VAL A 122 -6.15 10.10 -6.01
N THR A 123 -5.55 10.68 -4.95
CA THR A 123 -5.90 12.05 -4.50
C THR A 123 -5.68 13.07 -5.61
N ARG A 124 -4.53 13.03 -6.30
CA ARG A 124 -4.25 13.95 -7.42
C ARG A 124 -5.13 13.68 -8.64
N PHE A 125 -5.48 12.42 -8.90
CA PHE A 125 -6.47 12.06 -9.91
C PHE A 125 -7.87 12.62 -9.56
N ALA A 126 -8.29 12.51 -8.31
CA ALA A 126 -9.57 13.01 -7.80
C ALA A 126 -9.65 14.55 -7.87
N GLU A 127 -8.58 15.25 -7.49
CA GLU A 127 -8.47 16.71 -7.62
C GLU A 127 -8.59 17.14 -9.09
N ALA A 128 -7.86 16.46 -9.99
CA ALA A 128 -7.92 16.72 -11.42
C ALA A 128 -9.32 16.44 -12.00
N HIS A 129 -9.98 15.36 -11.57
CA HIS A 129 -11.36 15.06 -11.94
C HIS A 129 -12.33 16.15 -11.47
N ARG A 130 -12.20 16.60 -10.21
CA ARG A 130 -12.99 17.71 -9.67
C ARG A 130 -12.86 18.96 -10.53
N GLU A 131 -11.64 19.39 -10.84
CA GLU A 131 -11.42 20.58 -11.67
C GLU A 131 -12.10 20.47 -13.04
N VAL A 132 -12.01 19.30 -13.68
CA VAL A 132 -12.66 19.04 -14.98
C VAL A 132 -14.19 19.02 -14.85
N ALA A 133 -14.73 18.37 -13.82
CA ALA A 133 -16.18 18.25 -13.60
C ALA A 133 -16.81 19.61 -13.31
N LEU A 134 -16.18 20.43 -12.47
CA LEU A 134 -16.64 21.79 -12.18
C LEU A 134 -16.62 22.68 -13.42
N ALA A 135 -15.56 22.60 -14.24
CA ALA A 135 -15.50 23.31 -15.52
C ALA A 135 -16.56 22.80 -16.53
N GLY A 136 -16.97 21.54 -16.40
CA GLY A 136 -18.07 20.93 -17.17
C GLY A 136 -19.47 21.26 -16.65
N GLY A 137 -19.59 22.01 -15.56
CA GLY A 137 -20.87 22.46 -14.99
C GLY A 137 -21.46 21.55 -13.90
N GLU A 138 -20.73 20.55 -13.41
CA GLU A 138 -21.17 19.80 -12.23
C GLU A 138 -21.04 20.68 -10.97
N GLU A 139 -22.04 20.64 -10.09
CA GLU A 139 -21.96 21.30 -8.80
C GLU A 139 -21.17 20.46 -7.78
N ALA A 140 -20.42 21.12 -6.89
CA ALA A 140 -19.75 20.42 -5.80
C ALA A 140 -20.76 19.97 -4.73
N SER A 141 -20.62 18.72 -4.27
CA SER A 141 -21.41 18.17 -3.17
C SER A 141 -20.72 18.38 -1.80
N LEU A 142 -21.21 17.68 -0.77
CA LEU A 142 -20.61 17.66 0.57
C LEU A 142 -19.10 17.43 0.51
N ARG A 143 -18.34 18.28 1.22
CA ARG A 143 -16.86 18.27 1.29
C ARG A 143 -16.12 18.64 -0.01
N GLY A 144 -16.82 19.25 -0.97
CA GLY A 144 -16.19 19.97 -2.08
C GLY A 144 -15.74 19.11 -3.26
N TYR A 145 -16.35 17.94 -3.45
CA TYR A 145 -16.15 17.07 -4.62
C TYR A 145 -17.45 16.86 -5.40
N PRO A 146 -17.39 16.70 -6.74
CA PRO A 146 -18.57 16.48 -7.57
C PRO A 146 -19.16 15.08 -7.34
N PRO A 147 -20.47 14.87 -7.58
CA PRO A 147 -21.11 13.55 -7.46
C PRO A 147 -20.46 12.46 -8.32
N SER A 148 -19.89 12.84 -9.48
CA SER A 148 -19.20 11.92 -10.39
C SER A 148 -17.87 11.36 -9.85
N LEU A 149 -17.33 11.89 -8.74
CA LEU A 149 -16.05 11.45 -8.19
C LEU A 149 -16.06 9.95 -7.86
N SER A 150 -17.09 9.47 -7.16
CA SER A 150 -17.15 8.08 -6.72
C SER A 150 -17.10 7.12 -7.91
N GLN A 151 -17.86 7.41 -8.97
CA GLN A 151 -17.83 6.63 -10.20
C GLN A 151 -16.46 6.68 -10.88
N ALA A 152 -15.78 7.84 -10.88
CA ALA A 152 -14.45 7.97 -11.48
C ALA A 152 -13.39 7.12 -10.73
N ILE A 153 -13.41 7.13 -9.40
CA ILE A 153 -12.49 6.34 -8.57
C ILE A 153 -12.79 4.84 -8.70
N MET A 154 -14.06 4.45 -8.55
CA MET A 154 -14.47 3.05 -8.66
C MET A 154 -14.16 2.49 -10.06
N GLY A 155 -14.52 3.22 -11.11
CA GLY A 155 -14.25 2.83 -12.49
C GLY A 155 -12.75 2.72 -12.82
N LEU A 156 -11.89 3.46 -12.13
CA LEU A 156 -10.44 3.25 -12.20
C LEU A 156 -10.01 2.00 -11.43
N ALA A 157 -10.44 1.83 -10.18
CA ALA A 157 -9.97 0.77 -9.29
C ALA A 157 -10.45 -0.64 -9.71
N GLU A 158 -11.69 -0.75 -10.19
CA GLU A 158 -12.31 -2.04 -10.56
C GLU A 158 -11.75 -2.65 -11.85
N ARG A 159 -11.00 -1.88 -12.64
CA ARG A 159 -10.31 -2.36 -13.85
C ARG A 159 -9.08 -3.22 -13.54
N ALA A 160 -8.47 -3.02 -12.37
CA ALA A 160 -7.44 -3.92 -11.86
C ALA A 160 -8.07 -5.18 -11.25
N GLY A 161 -7.30 -6.26 -11.18
CA GLY A 161 -7.77 -7.51 -10.63
C GLY A 161 -7.31 -8.73 -11.42
N PRO A 162 -7.80 -9.92 -11.04
CA PRO A 162 -7.62 -11.12 -11.83
C PRO A 162 -8.34 -10.99 -13.16
N GLY A 163 -7.62 -11.16 -14.27
CA GLY A 163 -8.21 -11.00 -15.60
C GLY A 163 -9.19 -12.12 -15.99
N PRO A 164 -9.70 -12.09 -17.24
CA PRO A 164 -10.44 -13.20 -17.83
C PRO A 164 -9.65 -14.52 -17.82
N GLU A 165 -10.33 -15.62 -18.13
CA GLU A 165 -9.65 -16.91 -18.30
C GLU A 165 -8.67 -16.85 -19.48
N GLY A 166 -7.45 -17.35 -19.29
CA GLY A 166 -6.37 -17.29 -20.28
C GLY A 166 -5.59 -15.96 -20.33
N SER A 167 -5.99 -14.94 -19.59
CA SER A 167 -5.20 -13.70 -19.43
C SER A 167 -4.34 -13.74 -18.16
N GLY A 168 -3.46 -12.76 -18.02
CA GLY A 168 -2.74 -12.47 -16.79
C GLY A 168 -3.60 -11.70 -15.79
N ASP A 169 -2.94 -11.07 -14.81
CA ASP A 169 -3.57 -10.40 -13.67
C ASP A 169 -2.95 -9.02 -13.42
N ILE A 170 -3.72 -8.09 -12.84
CA ILE A 170 -3.21 -6.79 -12.39
C ILE A 170 -3.31 -6.72 -10.87
N THR A 171 -2.17 -6.76 -10.18
CA THR A 171 -2.08 -6.37 -8.76
C THR A 171 -1.86 -4.86 -8.70
N ALA A 172 -2.71 -4.13 -7.98
CA ALA A 172 -2.68 -2.67 -7.98
C ALA A 172 -2.48 -2.07 -6.58
N VAL A 173 -1.63 -1.05 -6.50
CA VAL A 173 -1.45 -0.21 -5.31
C VAL A 173 -1.88 1.21 -5.64
N PHE A 174 -2.94 1.67 -4.98
CA PHE A 174 -3.50 3.01 -5.15
C PHE A 174 -3.07 3.89 -3.98
N SER A 175 -2.15 4.81 -4.20
CA SER A 175 -1.73 5.72 -3.13
C SER A 175 -2.78 6.80 -2.90
N VAL A 176 -2.95 7.17 -1.64
CA VAL A 176 -3.86 8.23 -1.18
C VAL A 176 -3.05 9.13 -0.25
N LEU A 177 -3.09 10.42 -0.54
CA LEU A 177 -2.56 11.44 0.34
C LEU A 177 -3.61 11.70 1.42
N VAL A 178 -3.27 11.41 2.68
CA VAL A 178 -4.12 11.69 3.85
C VAL A 178 -3.44 12.73 4.73
N ALA A 179 -4.14 13.82 5.04
CA ALA A 179 -3.66 14.80 6.00
C ALA A 179 -3.84 14.25 7.43
N GLY A 180 -2.76 14.20 8.21
CA GLY A 180 -2.85 13.79 9.63
C GLY A 180 -3.41 12.39 9.88
N SER A 181 -3.31 11.48 8.89
CA SER A 181 -3.89 10.14 8.94
C SER A 181 -5.43 10.11 9.07
N ASP A 182 -6.11 11.19 8.63
CA ASP A 182 -7.57 11.24 8.51
C ASP A 182 -8.04 10.35 7.35
N MET A 183 -8.75 9.28 7.69
CA MET A 183 -9.26 8.29 6.74
C MET A 183 -10.73 8.56 6.36
N GLU A 184 -11.34 9.62 6.90
CA GLU A 184 -12.73 9.99 6.63
C GLU A 184 -12.85 10.91 5.42
N GLU A 185 -11.73 11.40 4.86
CA GLU A 185 -11.76 12.19 3.63
C GLU A 185 -12.41 11.41 2.46
N PRO A 186 -13.18 12.08 1.58
CA PRO A 186 -14.00 11.39 0.56
C PRO A 186 -13.23 10.39 -0.31
N VAL A 187 -12.02 10.76 -0.76
CA VAL A 187 -11.18 9.88 -1.59
C VAL A 187 -10.76 8.62 -0.82
N ALA A 188 -10.40 8.79 0.44
CA ALA A 188 -9.95 7.70 1.30
C ALA A 188 -11.09 6.72 1.62
N ASP A 189 -12.27 7.25 1.92
CA ASP A 189 -13.47 6.46 2.22
C ASP A 189 -13.93 5.62 1.01
N ILE A 190 -14.05 6.25 -0.18
CA ILE A 190 -14.43 5.57 -1.42
C ILE A 190 -13.46 4.41 -1.72
N LEU A 191 -12.15 4.66 -1.64
CA LEU A 191 -11.16 3.62 -1.91
C LEU A 191 -11.20 2.48 -0.87
N ARG A 192 -11.39 2.78 0.42
CA ARG A 192 -11.56 1.72 1.44
C ARG A 192 -12.76 0.82 1.16
N GLY A 193 -13.83 1.39 0.58
CA GLY A 193 -15.01 0.64 0.17
C GLY A 193 -14.73 -0.36 -0.95
N VAL A 194 -13.99 0.05 -1.98
CA VAL A 194 -13.81 -0.73 -3.23
C VAL A 194 -12.59 -1.67 -3.23
N LEU A 195 -11.57 -1.40 -2.40
CA LEU A 195 -10.30 -2.14 -2.41
C LEU A 195 -10.30 -3.39 -1.50
N ASP A 196 -9.36 -4.30 -1.76
CA ASP A 196 -9.18 -5.58 -1.08
C ASP A 196 -8.26 -5.47 0.16
N GLY A 197 -7.99 -4.25 0.63
CA GLY A 197 -7.09 -3.99 1.74
C GLY A 197 -6.51 -2.58 1.69
N HIS A 198 -5.80 -2.22 2.75
CA HIS A 198 -5.08 -0.97 2.83
C HIS A 198 -3.88 -1.03 3.77
N VAL A 199 -2.91 -0.17 3.48
CA VAL A 199 -1.70 0.05 4.26
C VAL A 199 -1.71 1.51 4.70
N VAL A 200 -1.53 1.75 6.00
CA VAL A 200 -1.40 3.08 6.58
C VAL A 200 0.07 3.33 6.92
N LEU A 201 0.62 4.41 6.37
CA LEU A 201 1.92 4.93 6.79
C LEU A 201 1.71 6.05 7.80
N ASP A 202 2.24 5.86 9.01
CA ASP A 202 2.04 6.79 10.12
C ASP A 202 3.28 7.65 10.38
N ARG A 203 3.04 8.94 10.62
CA ARG A 203 4.08 9.93 10.86
C ARG A 203 4.85 9.68 12.15
N ARG A 204 4.19 9.22 13.23
CA ARG A 204 4.84 8.95 14.52
C ARG A 204 5.88 7.84 14.38
N ILE A 205 5.58 6.85 13.55
CA ILE A 205 6.50 5.73 13.25
C ILE A 205 7.70 6.22 12.46
N ALA A 206 7.48 7.07 11.45
CA ALA A 206 8.54 7.70 10.67
C ALA A 206 9.45 8.59 11.54
N GLU A 207 8.87 9.38 12.45
CA GLU A 207 9.60 10.25 13.38
C GLU A 207 10.44 9.46 14.40
N ARG A 208 10.02 8.24 14.75
CA ARG A 208 10.82 7.28 15.54
C ARG A 208 11.91 6.57 14.73
N GLY A 209 11.97 6.80 13.42
CA GLY A 209 13.03 6.31 12.53
C GLY A 209 12.78 4.93 11.90
N ARG A 210 11.58 4.35 12.02
CA ARG A 210 11.26 3.06 11.38
C ARG A 210 10.73 3.24 9.96
N PHE A 211 11.39 2.62 8.98
CA PHE A 211 10.97 2.65 7.57
C PHE A 211 10.95 1.25 6.90
N PRO A 212 9.87 0.88 6.19
CA PRO A 212 8.66 1.66 5.94
C PRO A 212 7.84 1.92 7.22
N ALA A 213 7.24 3.10 7.30
CA ALA A 213 6.56 3.61 8.49
C ALA A 213 5.13 3.01 8.64
N ILE A 214 5.01 1.70 8.47
CA ILE A 214 3.72 1.00 8.43
C ILE A 214 3.16 0.88 9.84
N ASP A 215 1.94 1.36 10.02
CA ASP A 215 1.10 1.02 11.15
C ASP A 215 0.34 -0.27 10.84
N LEU A 216 0.81 -1.38 11.41
CA LEU A 216 0.21 -2.69 11.17
C LEU A 216 -1.22 -2.80 11.72
N LEU A 217 -1.51 -2.14 12.84
CA LEU A 217 -2.79 -2.25 13.55
C LEU A 217 -3.88 -1.48 12.80
N ARG A 218 -3.51 -0.39 12.12
CA ARG A 218 -4.39 0.38 11.23
C ARG A 218 -4.40 -0.13 9.78
N SER A 219 -3.64 -1.18 9.47
CA SER A 219 -3.54 -1.78 8.13
C SER A 219 -4.19 -3.15 8.06
N VAL A 220 -4.73 -3.50 6.89
CA VAL A 220 -5.42 -4.78 6.66
C VAL A 220 -5.20 -5.28 5.23
N SER A 221 -5.01 -6.59 5.09
CA SER A 221 -5.15 -7.29 3.81
C SER A 221 -6.36 -8.21 3.92
N ARG A 222 -7.39 -7.99 3.10
CA ARG A 222 -8.62 -8.82 3.11
C ARG A 222 -8.42 -10.18 2.43
N SER A 223 -7.22 -10.44 1.92
CA SER A 223 -6.83 -11.77 1.42
C SER A 223 -6.57 -12.77 2.55
N LEU A 224 -6.35 -12.29 3.78
CA LEU A 224 -6.31 -13.16 4.96
C LEU A 224 -7.74 -13.51 5.40
N PRO A 225 -7.99 -14.73 5.91
CA PRO A 225 -6.99 -15.77 6.22
C PRO A 225 -6.57 -16.65 5.03
N ASP A 226 -7.28 -16.58 3.90
CA ASP A 226 -7.14 -17.51 2.76
C ASP A 226 -5.76 -17.48 2.10
N ALA A 227 -5.05 -16.35 2.19
CA ALA A 227 -3.71 -16.19 1.66
C ALA A 227 -2.61 -16.88 2.50
N ALA A 228 -2.96 -17.58 3.58
CA ALA A 228 -2.02 -18.18 4.54
C ALA A 228 -2.43 -19.59 4.95
N THR A 229 -1.46 -20.40 5.38
CA THR A 229 -1.76 -21.69 6.04
C THR A 229 -2.30 -21.47 7.46
N GLU A 230 -2.88 -22.49 8.09
CA GLU A 230 -3.37 -22.36 9.47
C GLU A 230 -2.23 -22.04 10.46
N GLU A 231 -1.05 -22.64 10.27
CA GLU A 231 0.14 -22.36 11.08
C GLU A 231 0.62 -20.91 10.92
N GLU A 232 0.67 -20.40 9.68
CA GLU A 232 1.00 -19.01 9.39
C GLU A 232 -0.03 -18.05 9.99
N ASN A 233 -1.32 -18.36 9.84
CA ASN A 233 -2.41 -17.58 10.43
C ASN A 233 -2.31 -17.53 11.96
N ALA A 234 -1.89 -18.62 12.62
CA ALA A 234 -1.64 -18.62 14.05
C ALA A 234 -0.51 -17.63 14.43
N LEU A 235 0.60 -17.60 13.69
CA LEU A 235 1.70 -16.65 13.90
C LEU A 235 1.26 -15.20 13.66
N ILE A 236 0.48 -14.94 12.60
CA ILE A 236 -0.05 -13.61 12.28
C ILE A 236 -0.96 -13.11 13.41
N ARG A 237 -1.86 -13.97 13.90
CA ARG A 237 -2.77 -13.64 15.01
C ARG A 237 -1.99 -13.33 16.30
N ASP A 238 -0.99 -14.13 16.64
CA ASP A 238 -0.16 -13.94 17.83
C ASP A 238 0.63 -12.62 17.76
N ALA A 239 1.30 -12.36 16.63
CA ALA A 239 2.04 -11.12 16.42
C ALA A 239 1.16 -9.87 16.51
N ARG A 240 -0.04 -9.90 15.88
CA ARG A 240 -1.01 -8.79 15.96
C ARG A 240 -1.54 -8.60 17.38
N ALA A 241 -1.80 -9.69 18.11
CA ALA A 241 -2.25 -9.62 19.49
C ALA A 241 -1.20 -8.97 20.41
N LEU A 242 0.07 -9.34 20.26
CA LEU A 242 1.19 -8.76 21.02
C LEU A 242 1.41 -7.29 20.69
N LEU A 243 1.45 -6.93 19.40
CA LEU A 243 1.58 -5.54 18.97
C LEU A 243 0.42 -4.69 19.49
N GLY A 244 -0.82 -5.20 19.43
CA GLY A 244 -1.99 -4.51 19.96
C GLY A 244 -2.00 -4.39 21.50
N ALA A 245 -1.49 -5.39 22.21
CA ALA A 245 -1.35 -5.31 23.67
C ALA A 245 -0.32 -4.25 24.08
N TYR A 246 0.82 -4.20 23.39
CA TYR A 246 1.82 -3.15 23.63
C TYR A 246 1.29 -1.76 23.29
N ASP A 247 0.65 -1.59 22.13
CA ASP A 247 0.12 -0.29 21.67
C ASP A 247 -0.84 0.35 22.69
N ARG A 248 -1.78 -0.43 23.25
CA ARG A 248 -2.71 0.04 24.29
C ARG A 248 -2.01 0.44 25.60
N ALA A 249 -0.83 -0.10 25.86
CA ALA A 249 -0.08 0.09 27.10
C ALA A 249 1.16 1.00 26.94
N GLU A 250 1.50 1.44 25.73
CA GLU A 250 2.77 2.12 25.41
C GLU A 250 3.03 3.30 26.35
N MET A 251 2.03 4.16 26.56
CA MET A 251 2.15 5.32 27.44
C MET A 251 2.43 4.94 28.89
N MET A 252 1.75 3.91 29.41
CA MET A 252 1.96 3.42 30.78
C MET A 252 3.35 2.81 30.95
N VAL A 253 3.82 2.05 29.96
CA VAL A 253 5.14 1.43 29.95
C VAL A 253 6.24 2.50 29.89
N GLN A 254 6.12 3.48 28.99
CA GLN A 254 7.09 4.58 28.86
C GLN A 254 7.14 5.48 30.09
N ALA A 255 6.02 5.67 30.79
CA ALA A 255 5.96 6.42 32.05
C ALA A 255 6.49 5.63 33.27
N GLY A 256 6.88 4.36 33.11
CA GLY A 256 7.34 3.50 34.20
C GLY A 256 6.24 3.08 35.17
N LEU A 257 4.97 3.17 34.74
CA LEU A 257 3.79 2.88 35.57
C LEU A 257 3.36 1.41 35.50
N TYR A 258 3.96 0.61 34.62
CA TYR A 258 3.66 -0.80 34.48
C TYR A 258 4.51 -1.66 35.43
N ALA A 259 3.86 -2.54 36.19
CA ALA A 259 4.51 -3.52 37.05
C ALA A 259 4.54 -4.90 36.37
N SER A 260 5.73 -5.48 36.20
CA SER A 260 5.88 -6.81 35.61
C SER A 260 5.21 -7.88 36.47
N GLY A 261 4.63 -8.90 35.82
CA GLY A 261 3.90 -10.00 36.46
C GLY A 261 2.40 -9.72 36.66
N SER A 262 1.92 -8.51 36.36
CA SER A 262 0.50 -8.14 36.49
C SER A 262 -0.37 -8.64 35.33
N ASP A 263 0.18 -8.70 34.12
CA ASP A 263 -0.48 -9.22 32.92
C ASP A 263 0.53 -10.03 32.08
N PRO A 264 0.41 -11.37 32.04
CA PRO A 264 1.31 -12.24 31.28
C PRO A 264 1.36 -11.92 29.78
N MET A 265 0.25 -11.44 29.19
CA MET A 265 0.19 -11.06 27.79
C MET A 265 0.97 -9.77 27.55
N LEU A 266 0.79 -8.78 28.42
CA LEU A 266 1.51 -7.51 28.32
C LEU A 266 3.01 -7.68 28.63
N ASP A 267 3.37 -8.52 29.61
CA ASP A 267 4.76 -8.88 29.87
C ASP A 267 5.44 -9.49 28.64
N ARG A 268 4.74 -10.39 27.94
CA ARG A 268 5.24 -10.97 26.68
C ARG A 268 5.31 -9.92 25.58
N ALA A 269 4.30 -9.05 25.45
CA ALA A 269 4.28 -7.99 24.47
C ALA A 269 5.44 -7.00 24.65
N ILE A 270 5.69 -6.52 25.87
CA ILE A 270 6.81 -5.62 26.20
C ILE A 270 8.15 -6.25 25.84
N ARG A 271 8.34 -7.53 26.18
CA ARG A 271 9.58 -8.27 25.90
C ARG A 271 9.85 -8.42 24.40
N LEU A 272 8.81 -8.74 23.63
CA LEU A 272 8.95 -9.07 22.21
C LEU A 272 8.79 -7.84 21.29
N TRP A 273 8.27 -6.72 21.81
CA TRP A 273 8.00 -5.52 21.03
C TRP A 273 9.21 -5.00 20.24
N PRO A 274 10.43 -4.89 20.79
CA PRO A 274 11.58 -4.40 20.01
C PRO A 274 11.86 -5.25 18.77
N GLY A 275 11.74 -6.58 18.89
CA GLY A 275 11.94 -7.52 17.78
C GLY A 275 10.81 -7.45 16.75
N LEU A 276 9.56 -7.37 17.21
CA LEU A 276 8.39 -7.26 16.33
C LEU A 276 8.34 -5.91 15.60
N ASP A 277 8.63 -4.79 16.26
CA ASP A 277 8.66 -3.47 15.61
C ASP A 277 9.78 -3.41 14.56
N ALA A 278 10.97 -3.94 14.87
CA ALA A 278 12.07 -4.04 13.91
C ALA A 278 11.70 -4.90 12.69
N PHE A 279 11.04 -6.05 12.91
CA PHE A 279 10.59 -6.96 11.86
C PHE A 279 9.72 -6.27 10.80
N LEU A 280 8.88 -5.30 11.19
CA LEU A 280 8.03 -4.56 10.24
C LEU A 280 8.82 -3.75 9.20
N ALA A 281 10.10 -3.48 9.45
CA ALA A 281 11.00 -2.77 8.55
C ALA A 281 11.98 -3.69 7.80
N GLU A 282 12.02 -4.98 8.13
CA GLU A 282 13.00 -5.91 7.56
C GLU A 282 12.77 -6.14 6.05
N PRO A 283 13.84 -6.17 5.25
CA PRO A 283 13.76 -6.71 3.91
C PRO A 283 13.39 -8.20 3.98
N ALA A 284 12.63 -8.68 2.98
CA ALA A 284 12.40 -10.11 2.88
C ALA A 284 13.73 -10.84 2.60
N PRO A 285 13.96 -12.02 3.20
CA PRO A 285 15.12 -12.83 2.90
C PRO A 285 15.04 -13.40 1.47
N ALA A 286 16.15 -13.90 0.96
CA ALA A 286 16.21 -14.53 -0.38
C ALA A 286 15.30 -15.77 -0.52
N THR A 287 14.93 -16.40 0.61
CA THR A 287 13.96 -17.51 0.68
C THR A 287 12.49 -17.05 0.61
N GLY A 288 12.25 -15.74 0.43
CA GLY A 288 10.93 -15.15 0.23
C GLY A 288 9.99 -15.35 1.42
N VAL A 289 8.73 -15.66 1.12
CA VAL A 289 7.64 -15.85 2.11
C VAL A 289 8.03 -16.78 3.24
N ASN A 290 8.57 -17.96 2.93
CA ASN A 290 8.94 -18.95 3.94
C ASN A 290 9.98 -18.40 4.93
N GLY A 291 11.02 -17.74 4.41
CA GLY A 291 12.03 -17.12 5.26
C GLY A 291 11.47 -15.96 6.09
N SER A 292 10.56 -15.16 5.53
CA SER A 292 9.88 -14.10 6.29
C SER A 292 9.08 -14.68 7.47
N PHE A 293 8.43 -15.84 7.31
CA PHE A 293 7.75 -16.54 8.42
C PHE A 293 8.73 -17.16 9.43
N GLU A 294 9.89 -17.66 9.00
CA GLU A 294 10.93 -18.13 9.91
C GLU A 294 11.46 -16.99 10.79
N ARG A 295 11.69 -15.82 10.20
CA ARG A 295 12.07 -14.59 10.91
C ARG A 295 10.98 -14.14 11.89
N LEU A 296 9.72 -14.09 11.44
CA LEU A 296 8.59 -13.77 12.32
C LEU A 296 8.49 -14.73 13.50
N ARG A 297 8.65 -16.03 13.25
CA ARG A 297 8.64 -17.06 14.30
C ARG A 297 9.79 -16.87 15.29
N ALA A 298 10.96 -16.41 14.84
CA ALA A 298 12.08 -16.08 15.73
C ALA A 298 11.77 -14.86 16.61
N CYS A 299 11.06 -13.85 16.10
CA CYS A 299 10.61 -12.68 16.88
C CYS A 299 9.53 -13.01 17.93
N LEU A 300 8.84 -14.16 17.79
CA LEU A 300 7.76 -14.58 18.69
C LEU A 300 8.21 -15.50 19.84
N LYS A 301 9.49 -15.87 19.86
CA LYS A 301 10.14 -16.68 20.90
C LYS A 301 10.81 -15.77 21.93
#